data_AF-A0AAD9F7F5-F1
#
_entry.id   AF-A0AAD9F7F5-F1
#
_cell.length_a   1.000
_cell.length_b   1.000
_cell.length_c   1.000
_cell.angle_alpha   90.00
_cell.angle_beta   90.00
_cell.angle_gamma   90.00
#
_symmetry.space_group_name_H-M   'P 1'
#
loop_
_entity.id
_entity.type
_entity.pdbx_description
1 polymer ?
#
loop_
_entity_poly.entity_id
_entity_poly.type
_entity_poly.pdbx_seq_one_letter_code
_entity_poly.pdbx_strand_id
1 'polypeptide(L)'
;MLARSDETLHLSRIIDEEETQFMTNCPPAVTESTPRRRTSIQVFWTAPPSGSGCLSIKASIVQKRIIYFQDEGSLTKRMCEKESFYGDVTEKPLLNCCACGTAKYRVTFFGNWSEKSHPKDYPRRANHWSALIGASHSKDYVLWEYGGFSSDGVKQVAELGSPVKMEEEIRQKVGRQREQLPMN
;
A
#
# COMPACT_ATOMS: atom_id res chain seq x y z
N MET A 1 -21.08 14.78 -1.73
CA MET A 1 -20.62 13.47 -2.23
C MET A 1 -20.75 12.48 -1.11
N LEU A 2 -21.50 11.41 -1.36
CA LEU A 2 -21.89 10.43 -0.35
C LEU A 2 -21.34 9.07 -0.70
N ALA A 3 -20.54 8.47 0.17
CA ALA A 3 -20.00 7.13 -0.01
C ALA A 3 -20.66 6.16 0.99
N ARG A 4 -21.20 5.04 0.50
CA ARG A 4 -21.83 4.00 1.32
C ARG A 4 -21.40 2.60 0.85
N SER A 5 -21.17 1.69 1.80
CA SER A 5 -21.08 0.24 1.57
C SER A 5 -22.45 -0.41 1.80
N ASP A 6 -22.85 -1.33 0.92
CA ASP A 6 -24.19 -1.95 0.96
C ASP A 6 -24.39 -2.92 2.14
N GLU A 7 -23.31 -3.39 2.77
CA GLU A 7 -23.40 -4.29 3.94
C GLU A 7 -22.80 -3.67 5.20
N THR A 8 -23.61 -3.73 6.26
CA THR A 8 -23.40 -3.23 7.61
C THR A 8 -22.08 -3.69 8.23
N LEU A 9 -21.43 -2.75 8.93
CA LEU A 9 -20.29 -2.91 9.86
C LEU A 9 -18.88 -2.93 9.29
N HIS A 10 -18.52 -1.98 8.43
CA HIS A 10 -17.13 -1.82 8.01
C HIS A 10 -16.69 -0.37 8.19
N LEU A 11 -15.90 -0.16 9.25
CA LEU A 11 -15.48 1.15 9.74
C LEU A 11 -14.66 1.85 8.66
N SER A 12 -15.25 2.85 8.01
CA SER A 12 -14.51 3.77 7.17
C SER A 12 -13.84 4.79 8.09
N ARG A 13 -12.51 4.91 8.09
CA ARG A 13 -11.86 5.99 8.84
C ARG A 13 -11.78 7.21 7.94
N ILE A 14 -12.31 8.33 8.42
CA ILE A 14 -12.20 9.62 7.74
C ILE A 14 -10.74 10.07 7.77
N ILE A 15 -10.23 10.53 6.63
CA ILE A 15 -8.87 11.07 6.51
C ILE A 15 -8.88 12.57 6.78
N ASP A 16 -9.89 13.26 6.27
CA ASP A 16 -10.08 14.70 6.38
C ASP A 16 -11.37 14.99 7.17
N GLU A 17 -11.22 15.11 8.49
CA GLU A 17 -12.33 15.37 9.42
C GLU A 17 -12.85 16.82 9.35
N GLU A 18 -12.09 17.75 8.75
CA GLU A 18 -12.54 19.13 8.55
C GLU A 18 -13.56 19.21 7.40
N GLU A 19 -13.37 18.42 6.34
CA GLU A 19 -14.16 18.50 5.11
C GLU A 19 -15.15 17.32 4.92
N THR A 20 -15.04 16.26 5.72
CA THR A 20 -15.93 15.10 5.67
C THR A 20 -16.35 14.60 7.06
N GLN A 21 -17.56 14.06 7.15
CA GLN A 21 -18.15 13.57 8.40
C GLN A 21 -18.99 12.32 8.13
N PHE A 22 -19.29 11.55 9.17
CA PHE A 22 -20.29 10.48 9.07
C PHE A 22 -21.71 11.06 9.01
N MET A 23 -22.59 10.41 8.25
CA MET A 23 -24.00 10.75 8.21
C MET A 23 -24.67 10.38 9.53
N THR A 24 -25.44 11.31 10.10
CA THR A 24 -26.16 11.11 11.36
C THR A 24 -27.29 10.09 11.25
N ASN A 25 -27.96 10.01 10.10
CA ASN A 25 -29.05 9.08 9.80
C ASN A 25 -28.60 7.76 9.18
N CYS A 26 -27.30 7.63 8.85
CA CYS A 26 -26.70 6.40 8.35
C CYS A 26 -25.23 6.38 8.80
N PRO A 27 -24.96 5.97 10.05
CA PRO A 27 -23.63 6.06 10.66
C PRO A 27 -22.44 5.50 9.84
N PRO A 28 -22.58 4.42 9.04
CA PRO A 28 -21.47 3.94 8.20
C PRO A 28 -21.27 4.71 6.88
N ALA A 29 -22.11 5.70 6.55
CA ALA A 29 -21.99 6.50 5.33
C ALA A 29 -21.22 7.80 5.60
N VAL A 30 -20.40 8.23 4.64
CA VAL A 30 -19.59 9.45 4.73
C VAL A 30 -20.16 10.54 3.82
N THR A 31 -20.24 11.77 4.32
CA THR A 31 -20.77 12.96 3.63
C THR A 31 -19.84 14.17 3.80
N GLU A 32 -20.05 15.23 3.00
CA GLU A 32 -19.51 16.57 3.29
C GLU A 32 -19.84 17.07 4.69
N SER A 33 -18.87 17.73 5.33
CA SER A 33 -19.12 18.68 6.41
C SER A 33 -19.51 20.05 5.86
N THR A 34 -18.84 20.52 4.79
CA THR A 34 -19.04 21.84 4.19
C THR A 34 -19.41 21.77 2.69
N PRO A 35 -20.20 22.73 2.16
CA PRO A 35 -20.57 22.78 0.74
C PRO A 35 -19.45 23.33 -0.17
N ARG A 36 -18.18 23.22 0.24
CA ARG A 36 -17.05 23.78 -0.50
C ARG A 36 -16.78 23.02 -1.80
N ARG A 37 -16.39 23.75 -2.86
CA ARG A 37 -16.03 23.14 -4.16
C ARG A 37 -14.76 22.31 -4.01
N ARG A 38 -14.78 21.08 -4.54
CA ARG A 38 -13.67 20.13 -4.47
C ARG A 38 -13.67 19.18 -5.66
N THR A 39 -12.50 18.64 -5.97
CA THR A 39 -12.28 17.70 -7.09
C THR A 39 -12.03 16.26 -6.60
N SER A 40 -11.73 16.06 -5.32
CA SER A 40 -11.44 14.75 -4.75
C SER A 40 -11.82 14.70 -3.26
N ILE A 41 -12.16 13.50 -2.77
CA ILE A 41 -12.23 13.15 -1.35
C ILE A 41 -11.58 11.78 -1.17
N GLN A 42 -11.03 11.51 0.01
CA GLN A 42 -10.39 10.24 0.32
C GLN A 42 -10.88 9.73 1.67
N VAL A 43 -11.16 8.43 1.74
CA VAL A 43 -11.60 7.74 2.95
C VAL A 43 -10.85 6.43 3.05
N PHE A 44 -10.51 6.00 4.27
CA PHE A 44 -10.10 4.62 4.49
C PHE A 44 -11.34 3.74 4.59
N TRP A 45 -11.21 2.51 4.12
CA TRP A 45 -12.23 1.48 4.26
C TRP A 45 -11.54 0.18 4.63
N THR A 46 -12.06 -0.49 5.65
CA THR A 46 -11.55 -1.79 6.10
C THR A 46 -12.38 -2.90 5.46
N ALA A 47 -11.70 -3.86 4.83
CA ALA A 47 -12.38 -5.00 4.21
C ALA A 47 -13.12 -5.86 5.23
N PRO A 48 -14.26 -6.46 4.85
CA PRO A 48 -15.00 -7.35 5.73
C PRO A 48 -14.24 -8.65 6.02
N PRO A 49 -14.63 -9.39 7.07
CA PRO A 49 -14.13 -10.75 7.30
C PRO A 49 -14.38 -11.66 6.08
N SER A 50 -13.53 -12.66 5.91
CA SER A 50 -13.73 -13.71 4.89
C SER A 50 -15.10 -14.39 5.04
N GLY A 51 -15.70 -14.76 3.91
CA GLY A 51 -17.05 -15.31 3.83
C GLY A 51 -18.17 -14.27 3.72
N SER A 52 -17.85 -12.98 3.70
CA SER A 52 -18.85 -11.89 3.56
C SER A 52 -19.34 -11.67 2.12
N GLY A 53 -18.78 -12.40 1.15
CA GLY A 53 -19.23 -12.33 -0.24
C GLY A 53 -18.81 -11.06 -0.98
N CYS A 54 -19.65 -10.64 -1.93
CA CYS A 54 -19.39 -9.46 -2.76
C CYS A 54 -20.08 -8.22 -2.20
N LEU A 55 -19.34 -7.13 -2.10
CA LEU A 55 -19.86 -5.83 -1.70
C LEU A 55 -19.73 -4.80 -2.81
N SER A 56 -20.50 -3.72 -2.69
CA SER A 56 -20.40 -2.56 -3.58
C SER A 56 -20.17 -1.29 -2.78
N ILE A 57 -19.14 -0.54 -3.16
CA ILE A 57 -18.92 0.82 -2.70
C ILE A 57 -19.60 1.75 -3.71
N LYS A 58 -20.58 2.51 -3.25
CA LYS A 58 -21.39 3.40 -4.09
C LYS A 58 -21.18 4.85 -3.67
N ALA A 59 -21.03 5.73 -4.66
CA ALA A 59 -20.89 7.17 -4.49
C ALA A 59 -22.07 7.94 -5.11
N SER A 60 -22.53 9.02 -4.47
CA SER A 60 -23.54 9.93 -5.03
C SER A 60 -23.09 11.38 -4.93
N ILE A 61 -23.13 12.12 -6.05
CA ILE A 61 -22.77 13.54 -6.12
C ILE A 61 -24.00 14.46 -6.19
N VAL A 62 -25.20 13.89 -6.25
CA VAL A 62 -26.45 14.65 -6.34
C VAL A 62 -26.94 14.99 -4.93
N GLN A 63 -27.02 16.28 -4.61
CA GLN A 63 -27.53 16.75 -3.32
C GLN A 63 -29.07 16.86 -3.35
N LYS A 64 -29.75 15.85 -2.80
CA LYS A 64 -31.21 15.84 -2.60
C LYS A 64 -31.53 15.29 -1.20
N ARG A 65 -32.75 15.55 -0.72
CA ARG A 65 -33.25 14.98 0.56
C ARG A 65 -33.26 13.45 0.55
N ILE A 66 -33.56 12.85 -0.59
CA ILE A 66 -33.45 11.41 -0.82
C ILE A 66 -32.24 11.19 -1.71
N ILE A 67 -31.29 10.41 -1.23
CA ILE A 67 -30.03 10.11 -1.89
C ILE A 67 -30.21 8.83 -2.69
N TYR A 68 -29.99 8.92 -3.99
CA TYR A 68 -30.00 7.78 -4.89
C TYR A 68 -28.58 7.41 -5.28
N PHE A 69 -28.36 6.11 -5.43
CA PHE A 69 -27.09 5.53 -5.87
C PHE A 69 -27.30 4.82 -7.20
N GLN A 70 -26.28 4.84 -8.05
CA GLN A 70 -26.27 4.05 -9.27
C GLN A 70 -25.86 2.61 -8.91
N ASP A 71 -26.48 1.62 -9.54
CA ASP A 71 -26.08 0.23 -9.33
C ASP A 71 -24.84 -0.16 -10.16
N GLU A 72 -24.60 0.55 -11.27
CA GLU A 72 -23.46 0.36 -12.17
C GLU A 72 -22.92 1.71 -12.66
N GLY A 73 -21.63 1.75 -13.04
CA GLY A 73 -20.98 2.95 -13.58
C GLY A 73 -19.74 3.38 -12.80
N SER A 74 -19.20 4.55 -13.12
CA SER A 74 -17.94 5.06 -12.52
C SER A 74 -18.05 5.40 -11.04
N LEU A 75 -19.27 5.60 -10.53
CA LEU A 75 -19.54 5.88 -9.12
C LEU A 75 -19.84 4.62 -8.30
N THR A 76 -19.80 3.44 -8.90
CA THR A 76 -20.07 2.18 -8.21
C THR A 76 -18.96 1.18 -8.48
N LYS A 77 -18.30 0.74 -7.42
CA LYS A 77 -17.25 -0.28 -7.49
C LYS A 77 -17.69 -1.52 -6.73
N ARG A 78 -17.95 -2.61 -7.47
CA ARG A 78 -18.16 -3.94 -6.89
C ARG A 78 -16.81 -4.59 -6.60
N MET A 79 -16.70 -5.17 -5.41
CA MET A 79 -15.54 -5.90 -4.93
C MET A 79 -16.04 -7.22 -4.36
N CYS A 80 -15.36 -8.32 -4.68
CA CYS A 80 -15.68 -9.63 -4.13
C CYS A 80 -14.45 -10.15 -3.41
N GLU A 81 -14.70 -10.95 -2.37
CA GLU A 81 -13.68 -11.88 -1.92
C GLU A 81 -13.20 -12.68 -3.13
N LYS A 82 -11.88 -12.70 -3.36
CA LYS A 82 -11.34 -13.55 -4.41
C LYS A 82 -11.65 -14.97 -4.01
N GLU A 83 -12.35 -15.72 -4.87
CA GLU A 83 -12.46 -17.16 -4.70
C GLU A 83 -11.04 -17.73 -4.61
N SER A 84 -10.66 -18.16 -3.42
CA SER A 84 -9.58 -19.11 -3.29
C SER A 84 -10.09 -20.38 -3.95
N PHE A 85 -9.56 -20.71 -5.13
CA PHE A 85 -9.70 -22.01 -5.78
C PHE A 85 -9.04 -23.15 -4.97
N TYR A 86 -9.06 -23.05 -3.64
CA TYR A 86 -8.52 -24.02 -2.72
C TYR A 86 -9.48 -24.08 -1.54
N GLY A 87 -10.27 -25.15 -1.53
CA GLY A 87 -11.09 -25.51 -0.39
C GLY A 87 -10.25 -25.72 0.85
N ASP A 88 -10.93 -25.54 1.97
CA ASP A 88 -10.57 -25.91 3.33
C ASP A 88 -9.66 -27.15 3.43
N VAL A 89 -8.35 -26.91 3.51
CA VAL A 89 -7.38 -27.81 4.14
C VAL A 89 -6.37 -26.91 4.83
N THR A 90 -6.04 -27.21 6.09
CA THR A 90 -4.86 -26.71 6.80
C THR A 90 -3.57 -27.15 6.11
N GLU A 91 -3.38 -26.76 4.87
CA GLU A 91 -2.19 -26.99 4.09
C GLU A 91 -1.33 -25.74 4.12
N LYS A 92 -0.08 -25.96 4.54
CA LYS A 92 1.08 -25.08 4.33
C LYS A 92 0.79 -24.13 3.15
N PRO A 93 0.88 -22.80 3.34
CA PRO A 93 0.50 -21.84 2.31
C PRO A 93 1.19 -22.23 1.00
N LEU A 94 0.37 -22.42 -0.04
CA LEU A 94 0.78 -22.83 -1.38
C LEU A 94 2.15 -22.22 -1.71
N LEU A 95 3.09 -23.07 -2.13
CA LEU A 95 4.42 -22.61 -2.52
C LEU A 95 4.26 -21.54 -3.60
N ASN A 96 4.45 -20.27 -3.23
CA ASN A 96 4.35 -19.10 -4.12
C ASN A 96 5.39 -19.12 -5.27
N CYS A 97 6.20 -20.17 -5.38
CA CYS A 97 7.16 -20.38 -6.45
C CYS A 97 7.22 -21.87 -6.80
N CYS A 98 6.87 -22.21 -8.05
CA CYS A 98 6.99 -23.56 -8.62
C CYS A 98 8.23 -23.72 -9.52
N ALA A 99 9.11 -22.72 -9.56
CA ALA A 99 10.33 -22.78 -10.35
C ALA A 99 11.33 -23.76 -9.74
N CYS A 100 11.93 -24.60 -10.58
CA CYS A 100 13.01 -25.49 -10.20
C CYS A 100 14.37 -24.81 -10.42
N GLY A 101 15.34 -25.08 -9.54
CA GLY A 101 16.71 -24.59 -9.67
C GLY A 101 16.92 -23.17 -9.14
N THR A 102 17.99 -22.53 -9.60
CA THR A 102 18.37 -21.16 -9.24
C THR A 102 18.59 -20.32 -10.49
N ALA A 103 18.36 -19.02 -10.38
CA ALA A 103 18.59 -18.06 -11.45
C ALA A 103 19.49 -16.94 -10.93
N LYS A 104 20.35 -16.43 -11.79
CA LYS A 104 21.22 -15.29 -11.51
C LYS A 104 20.76 -14.10 -12.32
N TYR A 105 20.61 -12.96 -11.65
CA TYR A 105 20.18 -11.71 -12.26
C TYR A 105 21.26 -10.64 -12.11
N ARG A 106 21.26 -9.69 -13.04
CA ARG A 106 22.02 -8.45 -12.91
C ARG A 106 21.03 -7.31 -12.70
N VAL A 107 21.19 -6.61 -11.58
CA VAL A 107 20.43 -5.38 -11.28
C VAL A 107 21.27 -4.20 -11.73
N THR A 108 20.65 -3.28 -12.47
CA THR A 108 21.28 -2.03 -12.89
C THR A 108 20.37 -0.88 -12.53
N PHE A 109 20.89 0.06 -11.74
CA PHE A 109 20.17 1.25 -11.31
C PHE A 109 20.54 2.43 -12.20
N PHE A 110 19.52 3.11 -12.74
CA PHE A 110 19.67 4.31 -13.54
C PHE A 110 19.05 5.49 -12.80
N GLY A 111 19.89 6.37 -12.25
CA GLY A 111 19.43 7.58 -11.56
C GLY A 111 18.95 8.63 -12.55
N ASN A 112 17.65 8.96 -12.53
CA ASN A 112 17.06 9.99 -13.41
C ASN A 112 16.85 11.35 -12.71
N TRP A 113 17.42 11.49 -11.51
CA TRP A 113 17.43 12.73 -10.73
C TRP A 113 18.59 13.62 -11.18
N SER A 114 18.25 14.77 -11.76
CA SER A 114 19.21 15.74 -12.28
C SER A 114 18.66 17.15 -12.10
N GLU A 115 19.53 18.15 -12.16
CA GLU A 115 19.12 19.55 -12.15
C GLU A 115 18.11 19.88 -13.27
N LYS A 116 18.25 19.26 -14.45
CA LYS A 116 17.33 19.49 -15.57
C LYS A 116 15.93 18.90 -15.30
N SER A 117 15.87 17.68 -14.74
CA SER A 117 14.60 16.99 -14.48
C SER A 117 13.92 17.48 -13.20
N HIS A 118 14.69 17.92 -12.22
CA HIS A 118 14.22 18.36 -10.91
C HIS A 118 14.94 19.66 -10.51
N PRO A 119 14.62 20.80 -11.14
CA PRO A 119 15.38 22.05 -10.96
C PRO A 119 15.13 22.75 -9.62
N LYS A 120 13.95 22.54 -9.03
CA LYS A 120 13.59 23.17 -7.76
C LYS A 120 14.46 22.62 -6.63
N ASP A 121 15.20 23.52 -5.96
CA ASP A 121 16.05 23.24 -4.81
C ASP A 121 17.08 22.11 -5.02
N TYR A 122 17.56 21.93 -6.27
CA TYR A 122 18.52 20.88 -6.59
C TYR A 122 19.88 21.10 -5.91
N PRO A 123 20.41 20.14 -5.14
CA PRO A 123 21.67 20.29 -4.42
C PRO A 123 22.88 20.12 -5.37
N ARG A 124 23.25 21.18 -6.10
CA ARG A 124 24.33 21.16 -7.11
C ARG A 124 25.67 20.59 -6.63
N ARG A 125 26.00 20.74 -5.34
CA ARG A 125 27.28 20.27 -4.76
C ARG A 125 27.17 18.99 -3.92
N ALA A 126 25.96 18.66 -3.45
CA ALA A 126 25.73 17.56 -2.51
C ALA A 126 24.80 16.47 -3.08
N ASN A 127 24.44 16.56 -4.36
CA ASN A 127 23.66 15.53 -5.03
C ASN A 127 24.47 14.23 -5.09
N HIS A 128 23.90 13.17 -4.56
CA HIS A 128 24.44 11.83 -4.62
C HIS A 128 23.31 10.84 -4.40
N TRP A 129 23.57 9.60 -4.79
CA TRP A 129 22.81 8.45 -4.29
C TRP A 129 23.67 7.78 -3.23
N SER A 130 23.06 7.34 -2.14
CA SER A 130 23.73 6.44 -1.20
C SER A 130 24.04 5.09 -1.86
N ALA A 131 24.87 4.29 -1.22
CA ALA A 131 25.14 2.94 -1.68
C ALA A 131 23.83 2.12 -1.74
N LEU A 132 23.63 1.42 -2.86
CA LEU A 132 22.47 0.53 -3.01
C LEU A 132 22.65 -0.69 -2.12
N ILE A 133 21.65 -1.00 -1.31
CA ILE A 133 21.63 -2.15 -0.40
C ILE A 133 20.32 -2.91 -0.54
N GLY A 134 20.40 -4.24 -0.53
CA GLY A 134 19.26 -5.12 -0.64
C GLY A 134 19.67 -6.58 -0.67
N ALA A 135 18.70 -7.49 -0.73
CA ALA A 135 18.94 -8.92 -0.80
C ALA A 135 17.82 -9.63 -1.56
N SER A 136 18.13 -10.79 -2.12
CA SER A 136 17.10 -11.76 -2.51
C SER A 136 16.58 -12.45 -1.24
N HIS A 137 15.28 -12.36 -0.96
CA HIS A 137 14.69 -12.89 0.27
C HIS A 137 13.34 -13.58 0.01
N SER A 138 12.88 -14.37 0.99
CA SER A 138 11.56 -14.98 0.98
C SER A 138 10.47 -13.98 1.42
N LYS A 139 9.20 -14.39 1.32
CA LYS A 139 8.05 -13.60 1.79
C LYS A 139 8.03 -13.35 3.31
N ASP A 140 8.79 -14.12 4.07
CA ASP A 140 8.81 -14.04 5.54
C ASP A 140 9.69 -12.89 6.05
N TYR A 141 10.45 -12.24 5.15
CA TYR A 141 11.25 -11.07 5.46
C TYR A 141 10.76 -9.88 4.65
N VAL A 142 10.49 -8.77 5.31
CA VAL A 142 10.16 -7.49 4.71
C VAL A 142 11.32 -6.54 4.98
N LEU A 143 11.97 -6.07 3.91
CA LEU A 143 13.08 -5.13 4.00
C LEU A 143 12.60 -3.73 4.39
N TRP A 144 11.55 -3.28 3.70
CA TRP A 144 10.78 -2.06 3.95
C TRP A 144 9.45 -2.17 3.18
N GLU A 145 8.41 -1.45 3.62
CA GLU A 145 7.12 -1.41 2.92
C GLU A 145 6.43 -0.05 3.10
N TYR A 146 5.54 0.30 2.18
CA TYR A 146 4.76 1.54 2.28
C TYR A 146 3.79 1.48 3.47
N GLY A 147 3.80 2.52 4.29
CA GLY A 147 2.97 2.59 5.51
C GLY A 147 3.52 1.79 6.69
N GLY A 148 4.59 1.02 6.50
CA GLY A 148 5.31 0.33 7.57
C GLY A 148 6.26 1.24 8.33
N PHE A 149 6.67 0.80 9.52
CA PHE A 149 7.72 1.47 10.29
C PHE A 149 9.11 1.12 9.75
N SER A 150 10.03 2.08 9.76
CA SER A 150 11.43 1.84 9.40
C SER A 150 12.15 1.05 10.50
N SER A 151 12.96 0.06 10.11
CA SER A 151 13.98 -0.50 11.00
C SER A 151 15.11 0.51 11.25
N ASP A 152 15.98 0.23 12.21
CA ASP A 152 17.17 1.05 12.46
C ASP A 152 18.10 1.07 11.24
N GLY A 153 18.25 -0.05 10.54
CA GLY A 153 18.99 -0.14 9.28
C GLY A 153 18.42 0.75 8.19
N VAL A 154 17.10 0.69 7.96
CA VAL A 154 16.42 1.56 6.98
C VAL A 154 16.57 3.02 7.36
N LYS A 155 16.45 3.34 8.65
CA LYS A 155 16.63 4.70 9.17
C LYS A 155 18.03 5.24 8.87
N GLN A 156 19.09 4.46 9.11
CA GLN A 156 20.47 4.89 8.82
C GLN A 156 20.72 5.12 7.32
N VAL A 157 20.13 4.30 6.45
CA VAL A 157 20.23 4.51 5.00
C VAL A 157 19.51 5.80 4.59
N ALA A 158 18.32 6.06 5.15
CA ALA A 158 17.51 7.22 4.81
C ALA A 158 18.09 8.55 5.34
N GLU A 159 18.64 8.54 6.55
CA GLU A 159 19.12 9.76 7.22
C GLU A 159 20.61 10.05 6.94
N LEU A 160 21.44 9.01 6.85
CA LEU A 160 22.90 9.12 6.80
C LEU A 160 23.52 8.55 5.53
N GLY A 161 22.75 7.84 4.71
CA GLY A 161 23.27 7.12 3.55
C GLY A 161 24.17 5.94 3.88
N SER A 162 24.19 5.47 5.14
CA SER A 162 25.05 4.38 5.60
C SER A 162 24.36 3.01 5.47
N PRO A 163 24.91 2.06 4.70
CA PRO A 163 24.32 0.73 4.53
C PRO A 163 24.72 -0.26 5.64
N VAL A 164 25.67 0.09 6.52
CA VAL A 164 26.32 -0.85 7.45
C VAL A 164 25.30 -1.57 8.33
N LYS A 165 24.41 -0.81 8.98
CA LYS A 165 23.39 -1.40 9.87
C LYS A 165 22.37 -2.25 9.10
N MET A 166 22.03 -1.81 7.89
CA MET A 166 21.10 -2.54 7.03
C MET A 166 21.69 -3.87 6.56
N GLU A 167 22.98 -3.91 6.25
CA GLU A 167 23.68 -5.14 5.89
C GLU A 167 23.70 -6.14 7.06
N GLU A 168 23.92 -5.68 8.29
CA GLU A 168 23.83 -6.52 9.50
C GLU A 168 22.44 -7.15 9.64
N GLU A 169 21.37 -6.35 9.50
CA GLU A 169 19.98 -6.83 9.59
C GLU A 169 19.68 -7.87 8.51
N ILE A 170 20.07 -7.58 7.26
CA ILE A 170 19.93 -8.51 6.14
C ILE A 170 20.69 -9.80 6.42
N ARG A 171 21.94 -9.74 6.90
CA ARG A 171 22.75 -10.93 7.19
C ARG A 171 22.13 -11.78 8.29
N GLN A 172 21.55 -11.18 9.31
CA GLN A 172 20.86 -11.91 10.39
C GLN A 172 19.59 -12.61 9.91
N LYS A 173 18.85 -11.99 8.97
CA LYS A 173 17.56 -12.49 8.49
C LYS A 173 17.68 -13.44 7.28
N VAL A 174 18.50 -13.06 6.31
CA VAL A 174 18.72 -13.77 5.03
C VAL A 174 19.91 -14.71 5.09
N GLY A 175 20.94 -14.42 5.88
CA GLY A 175 22.11 -15.29 6.05
C GLY A 175 21.79 -16.64 6.71
N ARG A 176 20.56 -16.81 7.22
CA ARG A 176 20.02 -18.11 7.63
C ARG A 176 19.48 -18.96 6.45
N GLN A 177 19.35 -18.39 5.26
CA GLN A 177 18.65 -18.99 4.12
C GLN A 177 19.41 -19.10 2.78
N ARG A 178 20.59 -18.51 2.57
CA ARG A 178 21.49 -18.87 1.44
C ARG A 178 22.88 -18.24 1.54
N GLU A 179 23.88 -19.03 1.13
CA GLU A 179 25.32 -18.75 1.06
C GLU A 179 25.64 -17.39 0.44
N GLN A 180 26.42 -16.58 1.17
CA GLN A 180 26.97 -15.31 0.69
C GLN A 180 28.15 -15.59 -0.25
N LEU A 181 28.05 -15.17 -1.51
CA LEU A 181 29.23 -14.96 -2.35
C LEU A 181 29.58 -13.46 -2.35
N PRO A 182 30.85 -13.09 -2.15
CA PRO A 182 31.27 -11.69 -2.18
C PRO A 182 31.14 -11.11 -3.59
N MET A 183 30.62 -9.89 -3.69
CA MET A 183 30.73 -9.07 -4.90
C MET A 183 32.09 -8.35 -4.85
N ASN A 184 33.08 -8.90 -5.57
CA ASN A 184 34.30 -8.20 -5.94
C ASN A 184 34.03 -7.17 -7.05
#